data_AF-A0AAE3EKJ9-F1
#
_entry.id   AF-A0AAE3EKJ9-F1
#
_cell.length_a   1.000
_cell.length_b   1.000
_cell.length_c   1.000
_cell.angle_alpha   90.00
_cell.angle_beta   90.00
_cell.angle_gamma   90.00
#
_symmetry.space_group_name_H-M   'P 1'
#
loop_
_entity.id
_entity.type
_entity.pdbx_description
1 polymer ?
#
loop_
_entity_poly.entity_id
_entity_poly.type
_entity_poly.pdbx_seq_one_letter_code
_entity_poly.pdbx_strand_id
1 'polypeptide(L)'
;MSNKNNARCIGVLFSAFALAFSVQTAFAETSTKKAADWGVVIDKKKVTNVAAFIPYTANGTKMELIAIRASDGTIRTALNTCQVCYNSGRGFYKQEGDVFVCQNCGNRFKADQIEKIKGGCNPVPILSSDKTDLGDTIGISKSYLESVTPYFARWKK
;
A
#
# COMPACT_ATOMS: atom_id res chain seq x y z
N MET A 1 -19.96 -40.51 75.68
CA MET A 1 -19.75 -41.85 75.07
C MET A 1 -18.57 -41.73 74.11
N SER A 2 -17.32 -41.80 74.57
CA SER A 2 -16.51 -42.99 74.88
C SER A 2 -16.54 -44.10 73.81
N ASN A 3 -15.54 -44.02 72.92
CA ASN A 3 -14.57 -45.09 72.59
C ASN A 3 -14.94 -46.20 71.59
N LYS A 4 -13.86 -46.65 70.91
CA LYS A 4 -13.61 -47.89 70.14
C LYS A 4 -13.76 -47.75 68.62
N ASN A 5 -12.80 -48.09 67.76
CA ASN A 5 -11.58 -48.90 67.90
C ASN A 5 -10.56 -48.63 66.77
N ASN A 6 -9.31 -48.90 67.11
CA ASN A 6 -8.10 -48.91 66.30
C ASN A 6 -8.02 -50.10 65.33
N ALA A 7 -7.32 -49.93 64.20
CA ALA A 7 -6.24 -50.79 63.68
C ALA A 7 -5.87 -50.32 62.26
N ARG A 8 -4.73 -49.65 62.07
CA ARG A 8 -3.40 -50.20 61.75
C ARG A 8 -3.27 -50.76 60.32
N CYS A 9 -2.44 -50.07 59.54
CA CYS A 9 -1.18 -50.57 58.94
C CYS A 9 -1.03 -50.33 57.42
N ILE A 10 0.01 -49.54 57.13
CA ILE A 10 1.10 -49.83 56.17
C ILE A 10 0.76 -49.73 54.68
N GLY A 11 1.48 -48.83 53.99
CA GLY A 11 1.69 -48.93 52.56
C GLY A 11 2.09 -47.61 51.92
N VAL A 12 3.31 -47.13 52.18
CA VAL A 12 3.98 -46.14 51.33
C VAL A 12 4.22 -46.79 49.98
N LEU A 13 3.63 -46.27 48.90
CA LEU A 13 4.19 -46.44 47.56
C LEU A 13 4.05 -45.14 46.75
N PHE A 14 5.23 -44.62 46.42
CA PHE A 14 5.51 -43.58 45.45
C PHE A 14 4.78 -43.81 44.12
N SER A 15 4.32 -42.73 43.49
CA SER A 15 4.99 -42.16 42.29
C SER A 15 4.03 -41.44 41.33
N ALA A 16 4.50 -40.27 40.90
CA ALA A 16 4.25 -39.60 39.62
C ALA A 16 2.79 -39.23 39.26
N PHE A 17 2.35 -38.07 39.78
CA PHE A 17 1.35 -37.26 39.09
C PHE A 17 2.04 -36.57 37.90
N ALA A 18 2.00 -37.21 36.72
CA ALA A 18 2.45 -36.60 35.48
C ALA A 18 1.46 -35.50 35.07
N LEU A 19 1.73 -34.27 35.50
CA LEU A 19 1.13 -33.06 34.93
C LEU A 19 1.63 -32.93 33.49
N ALA A 20 0.82 -33.37 32.54
CA ALA A 20 0.98 -33.08 31.12
C ALA A 20 0.78 -31.56 30.92
N PHE A 21 1.85 -30.80 31.09
CA PHE A 21 1.89 -29.39 30.70
C PHE A 21 2.07 -29.35 29.17
N SER A 22 0.96 -29.29 28.46
CA SER A 22 0.94 -29.07 27.01
C SER A 22 1.62 -27.74 26.71
N VAL A 23 2.88 -27.80 26.26
CA VAL A 23 3.60 -26.63 25.75
C VAL A 23 2.91 -26.24 24.45
N GLN A 24 2.05 -25.23 24.52
CA GLN A 24 1.49 -24.56 23.35
C GLN A 24 2.64 -23.83 22.65
N THR A 25 3.24 -24.48 21.65
CA THR A 25 4.18 -23.82 20.74
C THR A 25 3.38 -22.87 19.87
N ALA A 26 3.40 -21.58 20.22
CA ALA A 26 2.91 -20.52 19.36
C ALA A 26 3.88 -20.39 18.17
N PHE A 27 3.59 -21.09 17.07
CA PHE A 27 4.21 -20.80 15.79
C PHE A 27 3.70 -19.43 15.34
N ALA A 28 4.58 -18.43 15.36
CA ALA A 28 4.33 -17.18 14.69
C ALA A 28 4.20 -17.47 13.18
N GLU A 29 2.97 -17.48 12.68
CA GLU A 29 2.71 -17.50 11.25
C GLU A 29 3.30 -16.22 10.64
N THR A 30 4.53 -16.34 10.15
CA THR A 30 5.11 -15.34 9.28
C THR A 30 4.32 -15.42 8.00
N SER A 31 3.27 -14.60 7.88
CA SER A 31 2.53 -14.43 6.64
C SER A 31 3.50 -13.93 5.58
N THR A 32 4.07 -14.87 4.83
CA THR A 32 4.79 -14.56 3.60
C THR A 32 3.74 -14.04 2.63
N LYS A 33 3.48 -12.73 2.66
CA LYS A 33 2.83 -12.02 1.56
C LYS A 33 3.59 -12.46 0.31
N LYS A 34 2.93 -13.24 -0.56
CA LYS A 34 3.44 -13.57 -1.89
C LYS A 34 4.04 -12.28 -2.47
N ALA A 35 5.33 -12.31 -2.80
CA ALA A 35 5.98 -11.15 -3.42
C ALA A 35 5.10 -10.73 -4.59
N ALA A 36 4.53 -9.52 -4.50
CA ALA A 36 3.61 -9.07 -5.55
C ALA A 36 4.41 -8.93 -6.85
N ASP A 37 3.79 -9.27 -7.98
CA ASP A 37 4.34 -8.94 -9.28
C ASP A 37 4.29 -7.41 -9.44
N TRP A 38 5.40 -6.75 -9.12
CA TRP A 38 5.51 -5.29 -9.10
C TRP A 38 5.62 -4.77 -10.52
N GLY A 39 4.68 -3.92 -10.93
CA GLY A 39 4.78 -3.23 -12.21
C GLY A 39 5.67 -1.98 -12.11
N VAL A 40 5.53 -1.22 -11.02
CA VAL A 40 6.36 -0.04 -10.73
C VAL A 40 6.91 -0.13 -9.32
N VAL A 41 8.20 0.13 -9.16
CA VAL A 41 8.89 0.25 -7.87
C VAL A 41 9.53 1.64 -7.80
N ILE A 42 9.11 2.44 -6.82
CA ILE A 42 9.56 3.81 -6.64
C ILE A 42 10.60 3.84 -5.53
N ASP A 43 11.83 4.22 -5.84
CA ASP A 43 12.88 4.45 -4.86
C ASP A 43 12.61 5.76 -4.11
N LYS A 44 12.31 5.67 -2.81
CA LYS A 44 11.95 6.82 -1.98
C LYS A 44 13.06 7.88 -1.92
N LYS A 45 14.33 7.48 -2.06
CA LYS A 45 15.48 8.40 -2.02
C LYS A 45 15.57 9.29 -3.25
N LYS A 46 15.01 8.84 -4.38
CA LYS A 46 14.97 9.60 -5.64
C LYS A 46 13.78 10.54 -5.74
N VAL A 47 12.80 10.44 -4.84
CA VAL A 47 11.61 11.30 -4.83
C VAL A 47 11.91 12.59 -4.08
N THR A 48 11.84 13.71 -4.82
CA THR A 48 12.07 15.08 -4.33
C THR A 48 10.79 15.92 -4.43
N ASN A 49 10.87 17.22 -4.18
CA ASN A 49 9.79 18.18 -4.45
C ASN A 49 9.62 18.50 -5.95
N VAL A 50 10.49 17.96 -6.82
CA VAL A 50 10.26 17.88 -8.27
C VAL A 50 9.68 16.50 -8.59
N ALA A 51 8.56 16.49 -9.29
CA ALA A 51 7.81 15.30 -9.62
C ALA A 51 8.62 14.36 -10.51
N ALA A 52 8.69 13.09 -10.12
CA ALA A 52 9.06 12.02 -11.02
C ALA A 52 7.83 11.60 -11.83
N PHE A 53 7.90 11.79 -13.15
CA PHE A 53 6.93 11.26 -14.10
C PHE A 53 7.42 9.90 -14.60
N ILE A 54 6.80 8.83 -14.13
CA ILE A 54 7.27 7.46 -14.33
C ILE A 54 6.44 6.80 -15.43
N PRO A 55 6.99 6.60 -16.64
CA PRO A 55 6.27 5.94 -17.72
C PRO A 55 6.09 4.45 -17.40
N TYR A 56 4.95 3.90 -17.79
CA TYR A 56 4.65 2.47 -17.73
C TYR A 56 3.80 2.06 -18.93
N THR A 57 3.85 0.78 -19.32
CA THR A 57 2.96 0.23 -20.34
C THR A 57 2.26 -1.00 -19.79
N ALA A 58 0.95 -0.90 -19.62
CA ALA A 58 0.11 -1.99 -19.14
C ALA A 58 -0.72 -2.52 -20.32
N ASN A 59 -0.55 -3.78 -20.71
CA ASN A 59 -1.29 -4.42 -21.80
C ASN A 59 -1.33 -3.58 -23.10
N GLY A 60 -0.18 -3.02 -23.49
CA GLY A 60 -0.02 -2.15 -24.67
C GLY A 60 -0.52 -0.71 -24.49
N THR A 61 -1.17 -0.38 -23.38
CA THR A 61 -1.59 0.98 -23.04
C THR A 61 -0.45 1.74 -22.38
N LYS A 62 0.02 2.81 -23.03
CA LYS A 62 1.00 3.74 -22.45
C LYS A 62 0.35 4.57 -21.36
N MET A 63 1.00 4.65 -20.20
CA MET A 63 0.55 5.42 -19.05
C MET A 63 1.75 6.04 -18.32
N GLU A 64 1.47 6.90 -17.34
CA GLU A 64 2.49 7.59 -16.55
C GLU A 64 1.98 7.83 -15.15
N LEU A 65 2.85 7.61 -14.18
CA LEU A 65 2.59 7.88 -12.76
C LEU A 65 3.32 9.15 -12.34
N ILE A 66 2.84 9.74 -11.25
CA ILE A 66 3.45 10.87 -10.56
C ILE A 66 3.91 10.36 -9.19
N ALA A 67 5.17 10.63 -8.85
CA ALA A 67 5.67 10.54 -7.49
C ALA A 67 6.33 11.87 -7.09
N ILE A 68 5.93 12.46 -5.97
CA ILE A 68 6.47 13.73 -5.49
C ILE A 68 6.48 13.78 -3.96
N ARG A 69 7.49 14.44 -3.38
CA ARG A 69 7.55 14.72 -1.95
C ARG A 69 6.79 16.01 -1.63
N ALA A 70 5.74 15.88 -0.83
CA ALA A 70 4.96 17.01 -0.32
C ALA A 70 5.73 17.79 0.75
N SER A 71 5.22 18.97 1.13
CA SER A 71 5.82 19.83 2.16
C SER A 71 5.87 19.17 3.54
N ASP A 72 4.94 18.25 3.82
CA ASP A 72 4.92 17.43 5.04
C ASP A 72 5.91 16.24 5.01
N GLY A 73 6.78 16.18 4.00
CA GLY A 73 7.83 15.18 3.85
C GLY A 73 7.35 13.81 3.33
N THR A 74 6.04 13.59 3.24
CA THR A 74 5.48 12.35 2.73
C THR A 74 5.54 12.28 1.20
N ILE A 75 5.62 11.07 0.64
CA ILE A 75 5.60 10.85 -0.80
C ILE A 75 4.15 10.68 -1.26
N ARG A 76 3.73 11.55 -2.18
CA ARG A 76 2.43 11.51 -2.86
C ARG A 76 2.54 10.74 -4.16
N THR A 77 1.55 9.90 -4.43
CA THR A 77 1.46 9.11 -5.66
C THR A 77 0.11 9.27 -6.35
N ALA A 78 0.15 9.46 -7.67
CA ALA A 78 -1.04 9.57 -8.51
C ALA A 78 -0.76 9.00 -9.90
N LEU A 79 -1.80 8.70 -10.66
CA LEU A 79 -1.72 8.52 -12.11
C LEU A 79 -1.67 9.90 -12.76
N ASN A 80 -0.85 10.10 -13.80
CA ASN A 80 -0.79 11.38 -14.52
C ASN A 80 -1.97 11.57 -15.48
N THR A 81 -3.18 11.45 -14.96
CA THR A 81 -4.44 11.61 -15.69
C THR A 81 -5.53 12.11 -14.73
N CYS A 82 -6.53 12.81 -15.27
CA CYS A 82 -7.55 13.51 -14.51
C CYS A 82 -8.82 12.67 -14.38
N GLN A 83 -9.39 12.58 -13.18
CA GLN A 83 -10.61 11.81 -12.89
C GLN A 83 -11.79 12.17 -13.83
N VAL A 84 -11.88 13.43 -14.26
CA VAL A 84 -12.94 13.92 -15.16
C VAL A 84 -12.46 14.15 -16.59
N CYS A 85 -11.26 14.73 -16.76
CA CYS A 85 -10.79 15.14 -18.09
C CYS A 85 -10.03 14.04 -18.85
N TYR A 86 -9.84 12.84 -18.30
CA TYR A 86 -9.00 11.80 -18.93
C TYR A 86 -9.37 11.52 -20.40
N ASN A 87 -10.68 11.51 -20.71
CA ASN A 87 -11.18 11.21 -22.05
C ASN A 87 -10.98 12.36 -23.07
N SER A 88 -10.52 13.54 -22.64
CA SER A 88 -10.15 14.64 -23.55
C SER A 88 -8.84 14.38 -24.31
N GLY A 89 -8.01 13.47 -23.80
CA GLY A 89 -6.62 13.25 -24.21
C GLY A 89 -5.62 14.29 -23.72
N ARG A 90 -6.11 15.45 -23.25
CA ARG A 90 -5.31 16.49 -22.60
C ARG A 90 -5.41 16.47 -21.07
N GLY A 91 -6.11 15.49 -20.50
CA GLY A 91 -6.37 15.37 -19.07
C GLY A 91 -5.16 14.97 -18.22
N PHE A 92 -3.94 15.30 -18.63
CA PHE A 92 -2.70 15.02 -17.89
C PHE A 92 -2.15 16.30 -17.27
N TYR A 93 -1.17 16.17 -16.39
CA TYR A 93 -0.61 17.24 -15.60
C TYR A 93 0.85 17.48 -15.96
N LYS A 94 1.26 18.75 -15.85
CA LYS A 94 2.66 19.18 -15.82
C LYS A 94 2.89 19.95 -14.53
N GLN A 95 4.08 19.82 -13.96
CA GLN A 95 4.48 20.63 -12.83
C GLN A 95 4.95 22.01 -13.32
N GLU A 96 4.46 23.06 -12.70
CA GLU A 96 4.87 24.46 -12.86
C GLU A 96 5.21 25.00 -11.47
N GLY A 97 6.51 25.05 -11.13
CA GLY A 97 6.92 25.42 -9.78
C GLY A 97 6.38 24.45 -8.72
N ASP A 98 5.60 24.97 -7.77
CA ASP A 98 5.00 24.21 -6.66
C ASP A 98 3.62 23.61 -6.98
N VAL A 99 3.09 23.85 -8.19
CA VAL A 99 1.77 23.37 -8.60
C VAL A 99 1.81 22.43 -9.80
N PHE A 100 0.77 21.61 -9.93
CA PHE A 100 0.46 20.78 -11.09
C PHE A 100 -0.71 21.40 -11.85
N VAL A 101 -0.55 21.53 -13.17
CA VAL A 101 -1.55 22.16 -14.05
C VAL A 101 -2.12 21.14 -15.00
N CYS A 102 -3.44 20.97 -14.98
CA CYS A 102 -4.17 20.13 -15.93
C CYS A 102 -4.08 20.74 -17.34
N GLN A 103 -3.59 19.97 -18.31
CA GLN A 103 -3.36 20.44 -19.68
C GLN A 103 -4.66 20.53 -20.52
N ASN A 104 -5.79 20.12 -19.94
CA ASN A 104 -7.13 20.28 -20.51
C ASN A 104 -7.90 21.45 -19.89
N CYS A 105 -8.13 21.41 -18.57
CA CYS A 105 -9.03 22.34 -17.86
C CYS A 105 -8.31 23.53 -17.22
N GLY A 106 -6.97 23.54 -17.17
CA GLY A 106 -6.16 24.60 -16.54
C GLY A 106 -6.17 24.60 -15.00
N ASN A 107 -6.92 23.69 -14.37
CA ASN A 107 -6.99 23.60 -12.91
C ASN A 107 -5.61 23.31 -12.29
N ARG A 108 -5.37 23.88 -11.10
CA ARG A 108 -4.05 23.91 -10.45
C ARG A 108 -4.11 23.24 -9.07
N PHE A 109 -3.07 22.46 -8.75
CA PHE A 109 -2.96 21.75 -7.48
C PHE A 109 -1.57 21.85 -6.88
N LYS A 110 -1.48 22.14 -5.59
CA LYS A 110 -0.21 21.99 -4.87
C LYS A 110 0.14 20.52 -4.71
N ALA A 111 1.43 20.22 -4.61
CA ALA A 111 1.92 18.86 -4.31
C ALA A 111 1.22 18.26 -3.06
N ASP A 112 0.92 19.09 -2.06
CA ASP A 112 0.29 18.68 -0.79
C ASP A 112 -1.15 18.14 -0.94
N GLN A 113 -1.80 18.45 -2.07
CA GLN A 113 -3.16 18.03 -2.38
C GLN A 113 -3.21 16.71 -3.16
N ILE A 114 -2.10 16.34 -3.81
CA ILE A 114 -1.98 15.08 -4.56
C ILE A 114 -2.21 13.91 -3.60
N GLU A 115 -2.92 12.87 -4.07
CA GLU A 115 -3.35 11.70 -3.30
C GLU A 115 -4.44 11.95 -2.23
N LYS A 116 -4.61 13.19 -1.75
CA LYS A 116 -5.59 13.52 -0.70
C LYS A 116 -6.98 13.85 -1.25
N ILE A 117 -7.06 14.61 -2.34
CA ILE A 117 -8.35 15.07 -2.89
C ILE A 117 -8.92 14.03 -3.87
N LYS A 118 -10.21 13.69 -3.69
CA LYS A 118 -10.97 12.77 -4.54
C LYS A 118 -12.14 13.48 -5.21
N GLY A 119 -12.48 13.06 -6.43
CA GLY A 119 -13.56 13.66 -7.24
C GLY A 119 -13.13 14.95 -7.95
N GLY A 120 -13.88 15.38 -8.96
CA GLY A 120 -13.63 16.64 -9.69
C GLY A 120 -12.42 16.62 -10.63
N CYS A 121 -11.99 17.80 -11.14
CA CYS A 121 -10.86 17.94 -12.08
C CYS A 121 -9.49 17.73 -11.37
N ASN A 122 -9.26 16.59 -10.71
CA ASN A 122 -8.06 16.21 -9.93
C ASN A 122 -7.29 15.05 -10.58
N PRO A 123 -5.98 14.88 -10.31
CA PRO A 123 -5.26 13.65 -10.64
C PRO A 123 -5.95 12.43 -10.03
N VAL A 124 -5.91 11.28 -10.71
CA VAL A 124 -6.42 10.02 -10.12
C VAL A 124 -5.40 9.54 -9.05
N PRO A 125 -5.78 9.47 -7.76
CA PRO A 125 -4.83 9.14 -6.70
C PRO A 125 -4.46 7.65 -6.73
N ILE A 126 -3.23 7.32 -6.34
CA ILE A 126 -2.82 5.95 -6.00
C ILE A 126 -2.81 5.88 -4.49
N LEU A 127 -3.86 5.28 -3.92
CA LEU A 127 -4.10 5.29 -2.47
C LEU A 127 -3.23 4.26 -1.75
N SER A 128 -3.21 4.31 -0.42
CA SER A 128 -2.51 3.32 0.41
C SER A 128 -3.01 1.88 0.22
N SER A 129 -4.25 1.67 -0.25
CA SER A 129 -4.76 0.36 -0.64
C SER A 129 -4.17 -0.17 -1.94
N ASP A 130 -3.66 0.73 -2.78
CA ASP A 130 -3.26 0.47 -4.16
C ASP A 130 -1.72 0.46 -4.34
N LYS A 131 -1.00 0.71 -3.24
CA LYS A 131 0.46 0.66 -3.15
C LYS A 131 0.89 -0.05 -1.88
N THR A 132 2.12 -0.57 -1.89
CA THR A 132 2.72 -1.22 -0.73
C THR A 132 4.00 -0.52 -0.35
N ASP A 133 4.16 -0.24 0.94
CA ASP A 133 5.46 0.17 1.49
C ASP A 133 6.37 -1.05 1.59
N LEU A 134 7.54 -0.99 0.95
CA LEU A 134 8.56 -2.04 0.91
C LEU A 134 9.84 -1.61 1.63
N GLY A 135 9.76 -0.65 2.56
CA GLY A 135 10.90 -0.06 3.26
C GLY A 135 11.48 1.10 2.47
N ASP A 136 12.60 0.89 1.79
CA ASP A 136 13.26 1.93 0.98
C ASP A 136 12.50 2.28 -0.32
N THR A 137 11.50 1.47 -0.68
CA THR A 137 10.76 1.64 -1.93
C THR A 137 9.24 1.57 -1.71
N ILE A 138 8.49 2.04 -2.70
CA ILE A 138 7.03 1.89 -2.80
C ILE A 138 6.73 1.03 -4.01
N GLY A 139 6.05 -0.10 -3.79
CA GLY A 139 5.63 -1.03 -4.85
C GLY A 139 4.19 -0.77 -5.28
N ILE A 140 3.95 -0.77 -6.59
CA ILE A 140 2.62 -0.71 -7.21
C ILE A 140 2.47 -1.96 -8.08
N SER A 141 1.42 -2.75 -7.82
CA SER A 141 1.27 -4.05 -8.47
C SER A 141 0.92 -3.90 -9.96
N LYS A 142 1.37 -4.85 -10.77
CA LYS A 142 0.97 -4.95 -12.17
C LYS A 142 -0.54 -5.03 -12.34
N SER A 143 -1.21 -5.82 -11.50
CA SER A 143 -2.67 -5.98 -11.54
C SER A 143 -3.44 -4.67 -11.31
N TYR A 144 -2.95 -3.80 -10.42
CA TYR A 144 -3.55 -2.48 -10.23
C TYR A 144 -3.31 -1.59 -11.45
N LEU A 145 -2.09 -1.57 -11.98
CA LEU A 145 -1.76 -0.75 -13.16
C LEU A 145 -2.58 -1.16 -14.39
N GLU A 146 -2.85 -2.45 -14.55
CA GLU A 146 -3.73 -2.97 -15.59
C GLU A 146 -5.19 -2.54 -15.39
N SER A 147 -5.70 -2.56 -14.15
CA SER A 147 -7.09 -2.20 -13.85
C SER A 147 -7.41 -0.73 -14.09
N VAL A 148 -6.40 0.16 -14.02
CA VAL A 148 -6.56 1.61 -14.25
C VAL A 148 -6.27 2.06 -15.68
N THR A 149 -5.95 1.13 -16.59
CA THR A 149 -5.76 1.43 -18.03
C THR A 149 -6.91 2.21 -18.70
N PRO A 150 -8.20 2.09 -18.30
CA PRO A 150 -9.27 2.88 -18.91
C PRO A 150 -9.06 4.41 -18.79
N TYR A 151 -8.40 4.89 -17.73
CA TYR A 151 -8.07 6.31 -17.58
C TYR A 151 -7.01 6.80 -18.59
N PHE A 152 -6.36 5.89 -19.30
CA PHE A 152 -5.28 6.18 -20.24
C PHE A 152 -5.66 5.93 -21.70
N ALA A 153 -6.88 5.48 -22.00
CA ALA A 153 -7.34 5.12 -23.34
C ALA A 153 -7.16 6.24 -24.40
N ARG A 154 -7.15 7.50 -23.96
CA ARG A 154 -6.93 8.67 -24.83
C ARG A 154 -5.73 9.54 -24.43
N TRP A 155 -4.92 9.08 -23.48
CA TRP A 155 -3.90 9.89 -22.85
C TRP A 155 -2.85 10.40 -23.83
N LYS A 156 -2.61 11.73 -23.82
CA LYS A 156 -1.68 12.44 -24.71
C LYS A 156 -1.91 12.15 -26.20
N LYS A 157 -3.16 11.92 -26.61
CA LYS A 157 -3.58 11.87 -28.02
C LYS A 157 -3.77 13.26 -28.62
#